data_AF-A0A352R2I7-F1
#
_entry.id   AF-A0A352R2I7-F1
#
_cell.length_a   1.000
_cell.length_b   1.000
_cell.length_c   1.000
_cell.angle_alpha   90.00
_cell.angle_beta   90.00
_cell.angle_gamma   90.00
#
_symmetry.space_group_name_H-M   'P 1'
#
loop_
_entity.id
_entity.type
_entity.pdbx_description
1 polymer ?
#
loop_
_entity_poly.entity_id
_entity_poly.type
_entity_poly.pdbx_seq_one_letter_code
_entity_poly.pdbx_strand_id
1 'polypeptide(L)' 'AWLLAHPAQIIPIVGSNNPERIKQLSKALDINIDRETWFELWTAAAGQEVP' A
#
# COMPACT_ATOMS: atom_id res chain seq x y z
N ALA A 1 -1.20 -0.74 -2.79
CA ALA A 1 -0.28 0.20 -3.46
C ALA A 1 0.83 0.61 -2.49
N TRP A 2 0.53 1.25 -1.34
CA TRP A 2 1.56 1.72 -0.40
C TRP A 2 2.60 0.65 0.01
N LEU A 3 2.16 -0.54 0.47
CA LEU A 3 3.09 -1.64 0.79
C LEU A 3 3.90 -2.14 -0.43
N LEU A 4 3.28 -2.17 -1.61
CA LEU A 4 3.92 -2.63 -2.85
C LEU A 4 5.00 -1.66 -3.35
N ALA A 5 4.85 -0.37 -3.02
CA ALA A 5 5.81 0.68 -3.33
C ALA A 5 7.00 0.73 -2.35
N HIS A 6 6.99 -0.09 -1.29
CA HIS A 6 8.09 -0.12 -0.33
C HIS A 6 9.38 -0.65 -0.99
N PRO A 7 10.56 -0.04 -0.75
CA PRO A 7 11.81 -0.41 -1.42
C PRO A 7 12.26 -1.85 -1.16
N ALA A 8 11.85 -2.45 -0.04
CA ALA A 8 12.08 -3.86 0.28
C ALA A 8 11.23 -4.85 -0.55
N GLN A 9 10.42 -4.38 -1.50
CA GLN A 9 9.60 -5.21 -2.40
C GLN A 9 8.69 -6.19 -1.64
N ILE A 10 7.91 -5.65 -0.70
CA ILE A 10 7.00 -6.44 0.15
C ILE A 10 5.94 -7.13 -0.71
N ILE A 11 5.70 -8.42 -0.46
CA ILE A 11 4.62 -9.21 -1.07
C ILE A 11 3.52 -9.45 -0.02
N PRO A 12 2.39 -8.71 -0.07
CA PRO A 12 1.31 -8.88 0.89
C PRO A 12 0.55 -10.19 0.66
N ILE A 13 0.28 -10.92 1.75
CA ILE A 13 -0.59 -12.10 1.74
C ILE A 13 -2.02 -11.66 2.07
N VAL A 14 -2.98 -12.03 1.22
CA VAL A 14 -4.39 -11.66 1.40
C VAL A 14 -5.14 -12.78 2.13
N GLY A 15 -5.72 -12.45 3.29
CA GLY A 15 -6.50 -13.40 4.11
C GLY A 15 -8.01 -13.45 3.81
N SER A 16 -8.48 -12.83 2.73
CA SER A 16 -9.91 -12.80 2.39
C SER A 16 -10.33 -14.04 1.61
N ASN A 17 -11.50 -14.59 1.92
CA ASN A 17 -12.16 -15.64 1.14
C ASN A 17 -13.27 -15.10 0.21
N ASN A 18 -13.49 -13.78 0.18
CA ASN A 18 -14.50 -13.16 -0.66
C ASN A 18 -13.90 -12.85 -2.06
N PRO A 19 -14.40 -13.47 -3.14
CA PRO A 19 -13.84 -13.29 -4.49
C PRO A 19 -13.86 -11.84 -4.98
N GLU A 20 -14.90 -11.08 -4.65
CA GLU A 20 -15.03 -9.69 -5.08
C GLU A 20 -13.99 -8.80 -4.38
N ARG A 21 -13.72 -9.04 -3.08
CA ARG A 21 -12.66 -8.34 -2.37
C ARG A 21 -11.28 -8.67 -2.93
N ILE A 22 -11.03 -9.94 -3.27
CA ILE A 22 -9.77 -10.36 -3.91
C ILE A 22 -9.57 -9.62 -5.23
N LYS A 23 -10.62 -9.56 -6.07
CA LYS A 23 -10.58 -8.83 -7.35
C LYS A 23 -10.34 -7.33 -7.16
N GLN A 24 -10.93 -6.73 -6.14
CA GLN A 24 -10.71 -5.31 -5.85
C GLN A 24 -9.28 -5.03 -5.37
N LEU A 25 -8.67 -5.94 -4.60
CA LEU A 25 -7.29 -5.81 -4.14
C LEU A 25 -6.29 -5.80 -5.30
N SER A 26 -6.56 -6.49 -6.41
CA SER A 26 -5.64 -6.48 -7.56
C SER A 26 -5.44 -5.09 -8.16
N LYS A 27 -6.43 -4.18 -8.03
CA LYS A 27 -6.31 -2.78 -8.49
C LYS A 27 -5.18 -2.02 -7.80
N ALA A 28 -4.70 -2.51 -6.66
CA ALA A 28 -3.54 -1.96 -5.98
C ALA A 28 -2.24 -2.03 -6.82
N LEU A 29 -2.18 -2.92 -7.82
CA LEU A 29 -1.05 -3.08 -8.74
C LEU A 29 -1.02 -2.01 -9.83
N ASP A 30 -2.17 -1.42 -10.14
CA ASP A 30 -2.30 -0.39 -11.19
C ASP A 30 -1.95 1.02 -10.68
N ILE A 31 -1.75 1.16 -9.38
CA ILE A 31 -1.48 2.44 -8.73
C ILE A 31 0.03 2.61 -8.59
N ASN A 32 0.58 3.60 -9.30
CA ASN A 32 1.94 4.07 -9.09
C ASN A 32 1.94 5.16 -8.00
N ILE A 33 2.73 4.95 -6.94
CA ILE A 33 2.87 5.91 -5.83
C ILE A 33 4.28 6.47 -5.90
N ASP A 34 4.41 7.80 -6.00
CA ASP A 34 5.69 8.46 -5.88
C ASP A 34 6.17 8.51 -4.42
N ARG A 35 7.44 8.88 -4.23
CA ARG A 35 8.07 8.84 -2.92
C ARG A 35 7.49 9.85 -1.92
N GLU A 36 7.09 11.03 -2.38
CA GLU A 36 6.51 12.07 -1.52
C GLU A 36 5.15 11.61 -0.99
N THR A 37 4.25 11.19 -1.89
CA THR A 37 2.95 10.61 -1.52
C THR A 37 3.10 9.41 -0.58
N TRP A 38 4.14 8.59 -0.77
CA TRP A 38 4.41 7.45 0.11
C TRP A 38 4.70 7.87 1.56
N PHE A 39 5.54 8.90 1.74
CA PHE A 39 5.88 9.45 3.06
C PHE A 39 4.71 10.23 3.66
N GLU A 40 3.93 10.97 2.87
CA GLU A 40 2.73 11.65 3.33
C GLU A 40 1.73 10.68 3.97
N LEU A 41 1.47 9.54 3.31
CA LEU A 41 0.61 8.49 3.84
C LEU A 41 1.17 7.90 5.14
N TRP A 42 2.49 7.74 5.24
CA TRP A 42 3.13 7.22 6.44
C TRP A 42 3.02 8.22 7.60
N THR A 43 3.34 9.49 7.38
CA THR A 43 3.20 10.58 8.34
C THR A 43 1.75 10.71 8.83
N ALA A 44 0.78 10.68 7.92
CA ALA A 44 -0.63 10.73 8.27
C ALA A 44 -1.06 9.54 9.14
N ALA A 45 -0.56 8.34 8.86
CA ALA A 45 -0.82 7.14 9.65
C ALA A 45 -0.10 7.14 11.00
N ALA A 46 1.12 7.68 11.07
CA ALA A 46 1.92 7.78 12.28
C ALA A 46 1.45 8.91 13.22
N GLY A 47 0.72 9.90 12.69
CA GLY A 47 0.26 11.08 13.45
C GLY A 47 1.36 12.10 13.76
N GLN A 48 2.55 11.89 13.22
CA GLN A 48 3.73 12.76 13.36
C GLN A 48 4.63 12.58 12.14
N GLU A 49 5.47 13.58 11.88
CA GLU A 49 6.48 13.50 10.82
C GLU A 49 7.41 12.31 11.08
N VAL A 50 7.59 11.50 10.05
CA VAL A 50 8.44 10.31 10.12
C VAL A 50 9.91 10.68 9.94
N PRO A 51 10.86 9.95 10.56
CA PRO A 51 12.28 10.33 10.60
C PRO A 51 13.00 10.30 9.25
#